data_AF-A0A0H5C4Y1-F1
#
_entry.id   AF-A0A0H5C4Y1-F1
#
_cell.length_a   1.000
_cell.length_b   1.000
_cell.length_c   1.000
_cell.angle_alpha   90.00
_cell.angle_beta   90.00
_cell.angle_gamma   90.00
#
_symmetry.space_group_name_H-M   'P 1'
#
loop_
_entity.id
_entity.type
_entity.pdbx_description
1 polymer ?
#
loop_
_entity_poly.entity_id
_entity_poly.type
_entity_poly.pdbx_seq_one_letter_code
_entity_poly.pdbx_strand_id
1 'polypeptide(L)'
;MMKQHEDENISRYIQHLDVGNVLTVDLNLDNNTYIDPSIEAYRRALEHQKGVTRHVKTVTIPKSFNSDSVKFDVEGVPQIPEGVDPRKICPFCQKTFSHPGSMGRHLDLKKGSKDHPSSVIEQMRSQVKRRGDAELIKERRKLRARRYNARDDVKQRKRLNRKSVERVQRAKYREIRKFFDRLGKPQLEDNPTFPRLVLYFLKPNQWPSEPPSLETYRQLCGSLNEQFLADKEMNFYNEVMGKVQKSSEIWLTMTDEEKLEVWARELRSVAQQALQDISLFDLKNRDVYVRKEAKRQVFEADNQENNDNNDDSNDDSDDNDANNNESDGEDGKDSDKDFDYNHEELEAVAQAVVNDNEKDNVDPQIMN
;
A
#
# COMPACT_ATOMS: atom_id res chain seq x y z
N MET A 1 -30.30 -34.71 -7.60
CA MET A 1 -30.80 -33.37 -8.00
C MET A 1 -30.70 -32.34 -6.87
N MET A 2 -30.94 -32.67 -5.59
CA MET A 2 -30.71 -31.71 -4.48
C MET A 2 -29.24 -31.26 -4.31
N LYS A 3 -28.26 -32.17 -4.42
CA LYS A 3 -26.83 -31.81 -4.30
C LYS A 3 -26.31 -30.82 -5.36
N GLN A 4 -26.88 -30.82 -6.58
CA GLN A 4 -26.47 -29.87 -7.62
C GLN A 4 -27.04 -28.45 -7.38
N HIS A 5 -28.18 -28.34 -6.68
CA HIS A 5 -28.76 -27.06 -6.27
C HIS A 5 -28.03 -26.46 -5.07
N GLU A 6 -27.47 -27.29 -4.17
CA GLU A 6 -26.61 -26.82 -3.06
C GLU A 6 -25.34 -26.14 -3.59
N ASP A 7 -24.72 -26.67 -4.65
CA ASP A 7 -23.51 -26.11 -5.28
C ASP A 7 -23.76 -24.78 -6.01
N GLU A 8 -24.93 -24.57 -6.62
CA GLU A 8 -25.31 -23.30 -7.26
C GLU A 8 -25.68 -22.21 -6.23
N ASN A 9 -26.34 -22.58 -5.13
CA ASN A 9 -26.57 -21.67 -4.00
C ASN A 9 -25.27 -21.30 -3.27
N ILE A 10 -24.29 -22.20 -3.25
CA ILE A 10 -22.94 -21.95 -2.75
C ILE A 10 -22.21 -20.86 -3.55
N SER A 11 -22.33 -20.87 -4.88
CA SER A 11 -21.74 -19.82 -5.75
C SER A 11 -22.39 -18.45 -5.52
N ARG A 12 -23.70 -18.40 -5.26
CA ARG A 12 -24.42 -17.16 -4.96
C ARG A 12 -24.18 -16.64 -3.55
N TYR A 13 -24.11 -17.51 -2.54
CA TYR A 13 -23.80 -17.11 -1.17
C TYR A 13 -22.36 -16.60 -1.05
N ILE A 14 -21.39 -17.14 -1.80
CA ILE A 14 -20.02 -16.59 -1.90
C ILE A 14 -19.99 -15.26 -2.68
N GLN A 15 -20.88 -15.05 -3.66
CA GLN A 15 -21.01 -13.77 -4.37
C GLN A 15 -21.73 -12.68 -3.56
N HIS A 16 -22.62 -13.05 -2.62
CA HIS A 16 -23.39 -12.11 -1.78
C HIS A 16 -22.83 -11.93 -0.36
N LEU A 17 -22.02 -12.87 0.14
CA LEU A 17 -21.00 -12.59 1.14
C LEU A 17 -20.05 -11.61 0.49
N ASP A 18 -20.25 -10.37 0.87
CA ASP A 18 -19.53 -9.22 0.35
C ASP A 18 -18.08 -9.20 0.88
N VAL A 19 -17.37 -10.33 0.77
CA VAL A 19 -15.91 -10.38 0.87
C VAL A 19 -15.33 -9.47 -0.23
N GLY A 20 -16.08 -9.30 -1.33
CA GLY A 20 -15.94 -8.22 -2.30
C GLY A 20 -15.95 -6.82 -1.68
N ASN A 21 -17.00 -6.36 -0.98
CA ASN A 21 -17.01 -5.02 -0.34
C ASN A 21 -16.20 -4.91 0.93
N VAL A 22 -15.96 -5.97 1.70
CA VAL A 22 -15.03 -5.86 2.85
C VAL A 22 -13.58 -5.76 2.37
N LEU A 23 -13.20 -6.46 1.29
CA LEU A 23 -11.91 -6.28 0.65
C LEU A 23 -11.86 -5.05 -0.25
N THR A 24 -12.96 -4.62 -0.88
CA THR A 24 -12.97 -3.40 -1.71
C THR A 24 -13.22 -2.14 -0.91
N VAL A 25 -13.70 -2.15 0.33
CA VAL A 25 -13.64 -0.95 1.19
C VAL A 25 -12.19 -0.71 1.67
N ASP A 26 -11.41 -1.77 1.90
CA ASP A 26 -9.96 -1.66 2.19
C ASP A 26 -9.08 -1.51 0.92
N LEU A 27 -9.58 -1.87 -0.27
CA LEU A 27 -8.88 -1.70 -1.56
C LEU A 27 -9.40 -0.52 -2.43
N ASN A 28 -10.55 0.08 -2.11
CA ASN A 28 -11.11 1.26 -2.84
C ASN A 28 -10.78 2.61 -2.19
N LEU A 29 -9.99 2.65 -1.11
CA LEU A 29 -9.31 3.90 -0.76
C LEU A 29 -8.31 4.34 -1.85
N ASP A 30 -7.93 3.46 -2.78
CA ASP A 30 -7.02 3.77 -3.90
C ASP A 30 -7.65 3.62 -5.31
N ASN A 31 -8.92 3.23 -5.42
CA ASN A 31 -9.59 2.99 -6.71
C ASN A 31 -10.64 4.06 -7.05
N ASN A 32 -10.34 5.31 -6.72
CA ASN A 32 -10.78 6.39 -7.59
C ASN A 32 -10.14 6.13 -8.95
N THR A 33 -10.87 6.30 -10.05
CA THR A 33 -10.43 6.14 -11.44
C THR A 33 -9.21 7.02 -11.74
N TYR A 34 -8.03 6.60 -11.26
CA TYR A 34 -6.75 7.15 -11.62
C TYR A 34 -6.42 6.59 -12.99
N ILE A 35 -7.07 7.19 -14.00
CA ILE A 35 -6.52 7.20 -15.35
C ILE A 35 -5.20 7.93 -15.20
N ASP A 36 -4.11 7.15 -15.11
CA ASP A 36 -2.75 7.68 -14.99
C ASP A 36 -2.56 8.78 -16.04
N PRO A 37 -2.41 10.05 -15.63
CA PRO A 37 -2.22 11.16 -16.56
C PRO A 37 -1.02 10.94 -17.49
N SER A 38 -0.09 10.03 -17.13
CA SER A 38 1.02 9.61 -17.97
C SER A 38 0.61 8.75 -19.16
N ILE A 39 -0.43 7.91 -19.03
CA ILE A 39 -0.94 7.04 -20.11
C ILE A 39 -1.72 7.86 -21.13
N GLU A 40 -2.56 8.80 -20.68
CA GLU A 40 -3.32 9.69 -21.56
C GLU A 40 -2.39 10.72 -22.24
N ALA A 41 -1.37 11.20 -21.53
CA ALA A 41 -0.31 12.01 -22.12
C ALA A 41 0.56 11.20 -23.11
N TYR A 42 0.73 9.90 -22.90
CA TYR A 42 1.44 9.01 -23.82
C TYR A 42 0.65 8.75 -25.10
N ARG A 43 -0.67 8.57 -25.01
CA ARG A 43 -1.57 8.50 -26.17
C ARG A 43 -1.56 9.79 -27.00
N ARG A 44 -1.71 10.96 -26.35
CA ARG A 44 -1.59 12.26 -27.06
C ARG A 44 -0.19 12.50 -27.64
N ALA A 45 0.87 12.03 -26.97
CA ALA A 45 2.24 12.16 -27.48
C ALA A 45 2.50 11.25 -28.70
N LEU A 46 1.88 10.07 -28.75
CA LEU A 46 1.95 9.17 -29.91
C LEU A 46 1.19 9.73 -31.12
N GLU A 47 0.05 10.38 -30.90
CA GLU A 47 -0.69 11.07 -31.97
C GLU A 47 0.09 12.26 -32.53
N HIS A 48 0.82 13.00 -31.69
CA HIS A 48 1.69 14.10 -32.13
C HIS A 48 3.03 13.65 -32.76
N GLN A 49 3.47 12.40 -32.56
CA GLN A 49 4.73 11.91 -33.13
C GLN A 49 4.63 11.43 -34.58
N LYS A 50 3.43 11.19 -35.12
CA LYS A 50 3.26 10.76 -36.52
C LYS A 50 3.51 11.86 -37.57
N GLY A 51 3.97 13.06 -37.19
CA GLY A 51 4.13 14.17 -38.14
C GLY A 51 5.38 15.03 -38.01
N VAL A 52 6.38 14.69 -37.18
CA VAL A 52 7.50 15.62 -36.94
C VAL A 52 8.87 14.92 -36.93
N THR A 53 9.54 14.94 -38.07
CA THR A 53 10.99 14.77 -38.17
C THR A 53 11.68 16.00 -37.57
N ARG A 54 12.31 15.86 -36.39
CA ARG A 54 13.06 16.95 -35.74
C ARG A 54 14.55 16.66 -35.75
N HIS A 55 15.29 17.53 -36.47
CA HIS A 55 16.72 17.69 -36.33
C HIS A 55 17.09 18.08 -34.89
N VAL A 56 17.95 17.28 -34.26
CA VAL A 56 18.54 17.57 -32.94
C VAL A 56 19.63 18.62 -33.13
N LYS A 57 19.33 19.89 -32.83
CA LYS A 57 20.35 20.91 -32.63
C LYS A 57 20.96 20.75 -31.24
N THR A 58 22.24 20.42 -31.19
CA THR A 58 23.08 20.47 -29.98
C THR A 58 23.16 21.92 -29.49
N VAL A 59 22.51 22.21 -28.36
CA VAL A 59 22.59 23.51 -27.70
C VAL A 59 23.88 23.56 -26.88
N THR A 60 24.86 24.29 -27.38
CA THR A 60 26.07 24.70 -26.63
C THR A 60 25.64 25.71 -25.57
N ILE A 61 25.81 25.37 -24.30
CA ILE A 61 25.47 26.23 -23.17
C ILE A 61 26.59 27.28 -23.01
N PRO A 62 26.33 28.59 -23.15
CA PRO A 62 27.36 29.61 -22.96
C PRO A 62 27.79 29.68 -21.50
N LYS A 63 29.10 29.55 -21.28
CA LYS A 63 29.77 29.63 -19.98
C LYS A 63 30.22 31.08 -19.75
N SER A 64 29.26 31.99 -19.54
CA SER A 64 29.57 33.36 -19.10
C SER A 64 28.41 33.89 -18.25
N PHE A 65 28.41 33.55 -16.96
CA PHE A 65 27.62 34.30 -15.98
C PHE A 65 28.38 35.61 -15.72
N ASN A 66 27.91 36.69 -16.34
CA ASN A 66 28.29 38.03 -15.92
C ASN A 66 27.97 38.17 -14.44
N SER A 67 28.97 38.59 -13.67
CA SER A 67 28.81 39.01 -12.28
C SER A 67 28.13 40.37 -12.27
N ASP A 68 26.86 40.41 -12.63
CA ASP A 68 26.03 41.58 -12.37
C ASP A 68 26.08 41.83 -10.86
N SER A 69 26.53 43.03 -10.49
CA SER A 69 26.63 43.51 -9.13
C SER A 69 25.26 43.48 -8.48
N VAL A 70 24.94 42.39 -7.78
CA VAL A 70 23.73 42.29 -6.97
C VAL A 70 23.87 43.29 -5.84
N LYS A 71 23.25 44.46 -6.00
CA LYS A 71 23.06 45.42 -4.92
C LYS A 71 22.07 44.82 -3.94
N PHE A 72 22.50 44.56 -2.71
CA PHE A 72 21.62 44.14 -1.63
C PHE A 72 21.03 45.39 -0.99
N ASP A 73 20.01 45.96 -1.62
CA ASP A 73 19.25 47.09 -1.08
C ASP A 73 18.23 46.57 -0.05
N VAL A 74 18.72 46.00 1.05
CA VAL A 74 17.90 45.59 2.19
C VAL A 74 18.02 46.66 3.27
N GLU A 75 16.89 47.27 3.63
CA GLU A 75 16.81 48.30 4.64
C GLU A 75 17.32 47.79 6.00
N GLY A 76 18.28 48.49 6.61
CA GLY A 76 18.90 48.11 7.89
C GLY A 76 20.20 47.30 7.81
N VAL A 77 20.73 47.03 6.61
CA VAL A 77 22.05 46.42 6.44
C VAL A 77 23.14 47.51 6.42
N PRO A 78 24.17 47.47 7.29
CA PRO A 78 25.27 48.43 7.26
C PRO A 78 25.99 48.44 5.92
N GLN A 79 26.39 49.62 5.45
CA GLN A 79 27.13 49.77 4.18
C GLN A 79 28.50 49.07 4.29
N ILE A 80 28.80 48.24 3.30
CA ILE A 80 30.05 47.49 3.21
C ILE A 80 31.13 48.41 2.61
N PRO A 81 32.39 48.38 3.12
CA PRO A 81 33.49 49.15 2.55
C PRO A 81 33.71 48.90 1.05
N GLU A 82 33.99 49.96 0.29
CA GLU A 82 34.28 49.88 -1.14
C GLU A 82 35.52 49.00 -1.40
N GLY A 83 35.43 48.10 -2.38
CA GLY A 83 36.53 47.22 -2.79
C GLY A 83 36.49 45.79 -2.21
N VAL A 84 35.55 45.47 -1.33
CA VAL A 84 35.36 44.10 -0.80
C VAL A 84 34.16 43.42 -1.46
N ASP A 85 34.30 42.15 -1.82
CA ASP A 85 33.20 41.35 -2.39
C ASP A 85 32.06 41.20 -1.35
N PRO A 86 30.87 41.79 -1.60
CA PRO A 86 29.76 41.79 -0.64
C PRO A 86 29.23 40.37 -0.38
N ARG A 87 29.56 39.39 -1.23
CA ARG A 87 29.14 37.98 -1.05
C ARG A 87 30.03 37.20 -0.09
N LYS A 88 31.15 37.78 0.34
CA LYS A 88 32.15 37.13 1.17
C LYS A 88 32.37 37.82 2.50
N ILE A 89 31.67 38.92 2.79
CA ILE A 89 31.80 39.65 4.05
C ILE A 89 30.44 39.69 4.74
N CYS A 90 30.42 39.40 6.04
CA CYS A 90 29.20 39.56 6.82
C CYS A 90 28.94 41.07 7.01
N PRO A 91 27.77 41.60 6.62
CA PRO A 91 27.52 43.04 6.74
C PRO A 91 27.36 43.49 8.20
N PHE A 92 27.10 42.56 9.12
CA PHE A 92 26.85 42.84 10.53
C PHE A 92 28.14 42.90 11.35
N CYS A 93 28.99 41.87 11.25
CA CYS A 93 30.24 41.78 12.03
C CYS A 93 31.51 41.97 11.20
N GLN A 94 31.37 42.29 9.91
CA GLN A 94 32.47 42.57 8.97
C GLN A 94 33.52 41.45 8.82
N LYS A 95 33.22 40.24 9.31
CA LYS A 95 34.07 39.07 9.10
C LYS A 95 34.07 38.68 7.63
N THR A 96 35.27 38.46 7.09
CA THR A 96 35.48 37.98 5.73
C THR A 96 35.53 36.45 5.69
N PHE A 97 35.02 35.87 4.61
CA PHE A 97 34.92 34.43 4.37
C PHE A 97 35.54 34.09 3.01
N SER A 98 36.14 32.91 2.92
CA SER A 98 36.70 32.42 1.65
C SER A 98 35.62 32.15 0.59
N HIS A 99 34.43 31.71 1.02
CA HIS A 99 33.33 31.32 0.14
C HIS A 99 31.97 31.90 0.58
N PRO A 100 31.07 32.22 -0.37
CA PRO A 100 29.72 32.72 -0.06
C PRO A 100 28.87 31.69 0.72
N GLY A 101 29.14 30.40 0.55
CA GLY A 101 28.50 29.33 1.33
C GLY A 101 28.87 29.41 2.82
N SER A 102 30.14 29.68 3.12
CA SER A 102 30.64 29.84 4.50
C SER A 102 30.04 31.08 5.17
N MET A 103 29.93 32.19 4.43
CA MET A 103 29.21 33.38 4.89
C MET A 103 27.73 33.07 5.17
N GLY A 104 27.05 32.36 4.27
CA GLY A 104 25.66 31.95 4.48
C GLY A 104 25.47 31.10 5.74
N ARG A 105 26.37 30.14 6.00
CA ARG A 105 26.35 29.31 7.22
C ARG A 105 26.65 30.13 8.47
N HIS A 106 27.54 31.11 8.38
CA HIS A 106 27.81 32.04 9.46
C HIS A 106 26.58 32.86 9.86
N LEU A 107 25.84 33.39 8.88
CA LEU A 107 24.57 34.10 9.14
C LEU A 107 23.54 33.19 9.82
N ASP A 108 23.44 31.92 9.39
CA ASP A 108 22.52 30.96 10.02
C ASP A 108 22.90 30.66 11.48
N LEU A 109 24.21 30.54 11.78
CA LEU A 109 24.71 30.27 13.14
C LEU A 109 24.63 31.47 14.08
N LYS A 110 24.72 32.69 13.54
CA LYS A 110 24.64 33.94 14.32
C LYS A 110 23.25 34.56 14.34
N LYS A 111 22.25 33.93 13.71
CA LYS A 111 20.85 34.38 13.67
C LYS A 111 20.34 34.61 15.09
N GLY A 112 19.83 35.82 15.36
CA GLY A 112 19.25 36.18 16.66
C GLY A 112 20.26 36.68 17.70
N SER A 113 21.55 36.76 17.37
CA SER A 113 22.50 37.47 18.24
C SER A 113 22.28 38.99 18.18
N LYS A 114 22.71 39.73 19.20
CA LYS A 114 22.51 41.19 19.33
C LYS A 114 22.93 41.96 18.07
N ASP A 115 24.00 41.49 17.41
CA ASP A 115 24.54 42.14 16.22
C ASP A 115 23.95 41.59 14.91
N HIS A 116 23.13 40.52 14.96
CA HIS A 116 22.62 39.80 13.79
C HIS A 116 21.09 39.62 13.90
N PRO A 117 20.30 40.65 13.53
CA PRO A 117 18.85 40.61 13.62
C PRO A 117 18.27 39.48 12.75
N SER A 118 17.41 38.66 13.35
CA SER A 118 16.85 37.47 12.72
C SER A 118 16.00 37.81 11.49
N SER A 119 15.25 38.90 11.52
CA SER A 119 14.39 39.37 10.43
C SER A 119 15.17 39.71 9.15
N VAL A 120 16.27 40.46 9.30
CA VAL A 120 17.10 40.90 8.17
C VAL A 120 17.87 39.71 7.57
N ILE A 121 18.41 38.82 8.40
CA ILE A 121 19.06 37.60 7.91
C ILE A 121 18.08 36.76 7.10
N GLU A 122 16.84 36.60 7.58
CA GLU A 122 15.82 35.81 6.89
C GLU A 122 15.44 36.42 5.53
N GLN A 123 15.33 37.74 5.45
CA GLN A 123 15.13 38.47 4.19
C GLN A 123 16.33 38.31 3.23
N MET A 124 17.56 38.41 3.73
CA MET A 124 18.75 38.16 2.92
C MET A 124 18.77 36.71 2.40
N ARG A 125 18.43 35.73 3.24
CA ARG A 125 18.43 34.30 2.88
C ARG A 125 17.31 33.93 1.93
N SER A 126 16.17 34.63 1.95
CA SER A 126 15.07 34.42 1.00
C SER A 126 15.39 34.97 -0.40
N GLN A 127 16.18 36.05 -0.49
CA GLN A 127 16.64 36.62 -1.76
C GLN A 127 17.75 35.80 -2.44
N VAL A 128 18.51 35.00 -1.69
CA VAL A 128 19.49 34.09 -2.27
C VAL A 128 18.76 32.95 -3.00
N LYS A 129 18.55 33.10 -4.32
CA LYS A 129 18.11 32.02 -5.23
C LYS A 129 19.13 30.87 -5.21
N ARG A 130 19.02 29.94 -4.27
CA ARG A 130 20.01 28.86 -4.10
C ARG A 130 20.08 27.87 -5.27
N ARG A 131 19.08 27.83 -6.18
CA ARG A 131 19.00 26.79 -7.23
C ARG A 131 18.52 27.24 -8.62
N GLY A 132 18.43 28.55 -8.89
CA GLY A 132 17.83 29.05 -10.14
C GLY A 132 16.30 28.89 -10.14
N ASP A 133 15.65 29.09 -11.29
CA ASP A 133 14.19 29.03 -11.39
C ASP A 133 13.69 27.59 -11.18
N ALA A 134 12.76 27.43 -10.24
CA ALA A 134 12.30 26.11 -9.77
C ALA A 134 11.73 25.25 -10.91
N GLU A 135 11.06 25.87 -11.88
CA GLU A 135 10.51 25.21 -13.06
C GLU A 135 11.61 24.62 -13.94
N LEU A 136 12.67 25.38 -14.23
CA LEU A 136 13.81 24.91 -15.02
C LEU A 136 14.53 23.73 -14.34
N ILE A 137 14.61 23.72 -13.01
CA ILE A 137 15.17 22.58 -12.26
C ILE A 137 14.26 21.36 -12.41
N LYS A 138 12.94 21.53 -12.26
CA LYS A 138 11.94 20.46 -12.37
C LYS A 138 11.96 19.85 -13.76
N GLU A 139 12.04 20.67 -14.80
CA GLU A 139 12.19 20.24 -16.19
C GLU A 139 13.49 19.48 -16.42
N ARG A 140 14.62 20.00 -15.91
CA ARG A 140 15.92 19.30 -16.00
C ARG A 140 15.89 17.95 -15.29
N ARG A 141 15.23 17.84 -14.14
CA ARG A 141 15.03 16.56 -13.43
C ARG A 141 14.15 15.61 -14.25
N LYS A 142 13.05 16.11 -14.82
CA LYS A 142 12.15 15.34 -15.69
C LYS A 142 12.86 14.83 -16.94
N LEU A 143 13.70 15.65 -17.58
CA LEU A 143 14.48 15.24 -18.75
C LEU A 143 15.52 14.17 -18.41
N ARG A 144 16.22 14.31 -17.27
CA ARG A 144 17.15 13.28 -16.78
C ARG A 144 16.43 11.97 -16.47
N ALA A 145 15.29 12.02 -15.78
CA ALA A 145 14.48 10.84 -15.49
C ALA A 145 13.97 10.17 -16.77
N ARG A 146 13.53 10.96 -17.76
CA ARG A 146 13.15 10.45 -19.10
C ARG A 146 14.31 9.75 -19.79
N ARG A 147 15.50 10.37 -19.82
CA ARG A 147 16.69 9.78 -20.44
C ARG A 147 17.10 8.48 -19.74
N TYR A 148 17.04 8.43 -18.41
CA TYR A 148 17.32 7.23 -17.64
C TYR A 148 16.30 6.12 -17.92
N ASN A 149 14.99 6.42 -17.83
CA ASN A 149 13.91 5.47 -18.09
C ASN A 149 13.82 5.03 -19.57
N ALA A 150 14.44 5.77 -20.50
CA ALA A 150 14.47 5.42 -21.91
C ALA A 150 15.51 4.35 -22.25
N ARG A 151 16.51 4.11 -21.38
CA ARG A 151 17.51 3.07 -21.59
C ARG A 151 16.88 1.67 -21.51
N ASP A 152 17.34 0.75 -22.34
CA ASP A 152 16.68 -0.55 -22.50
C ASP A 152 16.94 -1.50 -21.33
N ASP A 153 18.12 -1.45 -20.71
CA ASP A 153 18.44 -2.12 -19.45
C ASP A 153 17.47 -1.74 -18.32
N VAL A 154 17.17 -0.44 -18.19
CA VAL A 154 16.23 0.08 -17.19
C VAL A 154 14.81 -0.40 -17.49
N LYS A 155 14.40 -0.44 -18.76
CA LYS A 155 13.08 -0.98 -19.16
C LYS A 155 12.99 -2.47 -18.88
N GLN A 156 14.02 -3.24 -19.22
CA GLN A 156 14.07 -4.68 -18.96
C GLN A 156 13.99 -4.97 -17.46
N ARG A 157 14.80 -4.30 -16.62
CA ARG A 157 14.74 -4.41 -15.16
C ARG A 157 13.35 -4.08 -14.63
N LYS A 158 12.73 -2.98 -15.09
CA LYS A 158 11.35 -2.63 -14.69
C LYS A 158 10.32 -3.68 -15.12
N ARG A 159 10.47 -4.25 -16.32
CA ARG A 159 9.61 -5.33 -16.81
C ARG A 159 9.73 -6.57 -15.93
N LEU A 160 10.95 -6.96 -15.56
CA LEU A 160 11.21 -8.08 -14.66
C LEU A 160 10.64 -7.82 -13.26
N ASN A 161 10.89 -6.64 -12.68
CA ASN A 161 10.33 -6.27 -11.38
C ASN A 161 8.80 -6.29 -11.40
N ARG A 162 8.17 -5.76 -12.45
CA ARG A 162 6.71 -5.81 -12.60
C ARG A 162 6.20 -7.25 -12.66
N LYS A 163 6.85 -8.10 -13.47
CA LYS A 163 6.50 -9.53 -13.55
C LYS A 163 6.63 -10.21 -12.19
N SER A 164 7.71 -9.96 -11.45
CA SER A 164 7.93 -10.50 -10.11
C SER A 164 6.84 -10.07 -9.13
N VAL A 165 6.54 -8.77 -9.05
CA VAL A 165 5.46 -8.24 -8.20
C VAL A 165 4.10 -8.85 -8.57
N GLU A 166 3.80 -8.96 -9.86
CA GLU A 166 2.56 -9.57 -10.35
C GLU A 166 2.46 -11.06 -10.00
N ARG A 167 3.58 -11.80 -10.07
CA ARG A 167 3.65 -13.21 -9.62
C ARG A 167 3.38 -13.33 -8.12
N VAL A 168 4.03 -12.51 -7.29
CA VAL A 168 3.80 -12.48 -5.83
C VAL A 168 2.36 -12.10 -5.50
N GLN A 169 1.78 -11.11 -6.17
CA GLN A 169 0.37 -10.73 -5.96
C GLN A 169 -0.58 -11.86 -6.35
N ARG A 170 -0.38 -12.50 -7.51
CA ARG A 170 -1.20 -13.66 -7.93
C ARG A 170 -1.09 -14.81 -6.93
N ALA A 171 0.11 -15.12 -6.45
CA ALA A 171 0.31 -16.14 -5.42
C ALA A 171 -0.44 -15.75 -4.14
N LYS A 172 -0.33 -14.50 -3.68
CA LYS A 172 -1.08 -13.98 -2.54
C LYS A 172 -2.59 -14.18 -2.69
N TYR A 173 -3.16 -13.82 -3.84
CA TYR A 173 -4.60 -14.02 -4.09
C TYR A 173 -5.01 -15.49 -4.07
N ARG A 174 -4.18 -16.38 -4.62
CA ARG A 174 -4.43 -17.84 -4.57
C ARG A 174 -4.42 -18.36 -3.14
N GLU A 175 -3.45 -17.94 -2.33
CA GLU A 175 -3.33 -18.39 -0.94
C GLU A 175 -4.42 -17.80 -0.04
N ILE A 176 -4.85 -16.56 -0.28
CA ILE A 176 -6.05 -15.99 0.37
C ILE A 176 -7.27 -16.85 0.06
N ARG A 177 -7.47 -17.20 -1.22
CA ARG A 177 -8.61 -18.03 -1.63
C ARG A 177 -8.56 -19.41 -0.97
N LYS A 178 -7.41 -20.09 -1.02
CA LYS A 178 -7.21 -21.37 -0.34
C LYS A 178 -7.48 -21.29 1.17
N PHE A 179 -7.06 -20.20 1.82
CA PHE A 179 -7.34 -19.97 3.24
C PHE A 179 -8.85 -19.85 3.49
N PHE A 180 -9.57 -19.09 2.67
CA PHE A 180 -11.02 -18.99 2.78
C PHE A 180 -11.75 -20.28 2.42
N ASP A 181 -11.24 -21.06 1.47
CA ASP A 181 -11.80 -22.36 1.10
C ASP A 181 -11.69 -23.41 2.24
N ARG A 182 -10.77 -23.19 3.20
CA ARG A 182 -10.68 -24.00 4.42
C ARG A 182 -11.71 -23.62 5.48
N LEU A 183 -12.28 -22.41 5.42
CA LEU A 183 -13.35 -22.04 6.34
C LEU A 183 -14.60 -22.83 5.98
N GLY A 184 -15.29 -23.28 7.03
CA GLY A 184 -16.54 -23.97 6.89
C GLY A 184 -17.69 -23.07 6.54
N LYS A 185 -18.76 -23.71 6.06
CA LYS A 185 -20.07 -23.10 5.93
C LYS A 185 -20.93 -23.68 7.04
N PRO A 186 -21.50 -22.83 7.92
CA PRO A 186 -22.50 -23.30 8.87
C PRO A 186 -23.61 -24.00 8.10
N GLN A 187 -24.04 -25.17 8.57
CA GLN A 187 -25.16 -25.88 7.95
C GLN A 187 -26.48 -25.45 8.59
N LEU A 188 -27.55 -25.41 7.80
CA LEU A 188 -28.88 -25.16 8.33
C LEU A 188 -29.50 -26.50 8.76
N GLU A 189 -29.86 -26.62 10.03
CA GLU A 189 -30.51 -27.81 10.56
C GLU A 189 -31.96 -27.92 10.06
N ASP A 190 -32.55 -29.12 10.15
CA ASP A 190 -33.93 -29.35 9.73
C ASP A 190 -34.94 -28.52 10.55
N ASN A 191 -34.67 -28.34 11.84
CA ASN A 191 -35.47 -27.55 12.78
C ASN A 191 -34.61 -26.47 13.44
N PRO A 192 -34.20 -25.42 12.70
CA PRO A 192 -33.29 -24.43 13.21
C PRO A 192 -33.97 -23.52 14.23
N THR A 193 -33.21 -23.06 15.22
CA THR A 193 -33.67 -22.02 16.16
C THR A 193 -33.79 -20.67 15.43
N PHE A 194 -34.59 -19.75 15.98
CA PHE A 194 -34.75 -18.42 15.38
C PHE A 194 -33.42 -17.65 15.29
N PRO A 195 -32.60 -17.59 16.36
CA PRO A 195 -31.20 -17.14 16.29
C PRO A 195 -30.38 -17.73 15.15
N ARG A 196 -30.49 -19.05 14.92
CA ARG A 196 -29.72 -19.73 13.89
C ARG A 196 -30.10 -19.24 12.50
N LEU A 197 -31.39 -19.02 12.25
CA LEU A 197 -31.89 -18.47 11.00
C LEU A 197 -31.41 -17.03 10.78
N VAL A 198 -31.43 -16.21 11.83
CA VAL A 198 -30.89 -14.84 11.79
C VAL A 198 -29.42 -14.86 11.39
N LEU A 199 -28.59 -15.68 12.06
CA LEU A 199 -27.15 -15.78 11.78
C LEU A 199 -26.84 -16.36 10.39
N TYR A 200 -27.69 -17.23 9.87
CA TYR A 200 -27.48 -17.89 8.57
C TYR A 200 -27.81 -16.96 7.39
N PHE A 201 -28.92 -16.23 7.46
CA PHE A 201 -29.44 -15.45 6.34
C PHE A 201 -29.06 -13.96 6.37
N LEU A 202 -28.85 -13.37 7.54
CA LEU A 202 -28.41 -11.98 7.64
C LEU A 202 -26.89 -11.87 7.48
N LYS A 203 -26.44 -10.79 6.85
CA LYS A 203 -25.01 -10.47 6.74
C LYS A 203 -24.43 -10.13 8.12
N PRO A 204 -23.12 -10.34 8.37
CA PRO A 204 -22.51 -10.06 9.68
C PRO A 204 -22.69 -8.62 10.18
N ASN A 205 -22.73 -7.64 9.28
CA ASN A 205 -22.98 -6.23 9.63
C ASN A 205 -24.44 -5.93 10.02
N GLN A 206 -25.33 -6.89 9.84
CA GLN A 206 -26.75 -6.82 10.18
C GLN A 206 -27.09 -7.66 11.41
N TRP A 207 -26.11 -8.34 12.00
CA TRP A 207 -26.35 -9.14 13.21
C TRP A 207 -26.66 -8.23 14.40
N PRO A 208 -27.71 -8.56 15.18
CA PRO A 208 -28.03 -7.78 16.37
C PRO A 208 -26.95 -7.98 17.45
N SER A 209 -26.64 -6.92 18.20
CA SER A 209 -25.73 -7.01 19.37
C SER A 209 -26.38 -7.72 20.56
N GLU A 210 -27.70 -7.64 20.64
CA GLU A 210 -28.54 -8.26 21.66
C GLU A 210 -29.36 -9.41 21.05
N PRO A 211 -30.03 -10.25 21.87
CA PRO A 211 -30.88 -11.32 21.36
C PRO A 211 -31.89 -10.80 20.32
N PRO A 212 -32.15 -11.56 19.24
CA PRO A 212 -33.04 -11.15 18.16
C PRO A 212 -34.40 -10.62 18.63
N SER A 213 -34.75 -9.43 18.16
CA SER A 213 -36.02 -8.77 18.47
C SER A 213 -37.03 -8.91 17.33
N LEU A 214 -38.25 -8.38 17.53
CA LEU A 214 -39.26 -8.29 16.48
C LEU A 214 -38.78 -7.49 15.26
N GLU A 215 -37.90 -6.50 15.47
CA GLU A 215 -37.33 -5.73 14.37
C GLU A 215 -36.35 -6.58 13.55
N THR A 216 -35.55 -7.41 14.23
CA THR A 216 -34.67 -8.39 13.57
C THR A 216 -35.48 -9.39 12.73
N TYR A 217 -36.65 -9.81 13.22
CA TYR A 217 -37.57 -10.65 12.45
C TYR A 217 -38.03 -9.96 11.15
N ARG A 218 -38.44 -8.69 11.22
CA ARG A 218 -38.84 -7.93 10.03
C ARG A 218 -37.70 -7.77 9.05
N GLN A 219 -36.51 -7.48 9.55
CA GLN A 219 -35.29 -7.37 8.75
C GLN A 219 -34.95 -8.69 8.04
N LEU A 220 -35.03 -9.81 8.77
CA LEU A 220 -34.83 -11.15 8.20
C LEU A 220 -35.85 -11.45 7.09
N CYS A 221 -37.13 -11.21 7.33
CA CYS A 221 -38.18 -11.39 6.32
C CYS A 221 -37.93 -10.51 5.09
N GLY A 222 -37.52 -9.24 5.29
CA GLY A 222 -37.16 -8.33 4.21
C GLY A 222 -35.99 -8.86 3.37
N SER A 223 -34.94 -9.36 4.03
CA SER A 223 -33.77 -9.91 3.35
C SER A 223 -34.07 -11.20 2.59
N LEU A 224 -34.87 -12.11 3.16
CA LEU A 224 -35.32 -13.32 2.49
C LEU A 224 -36.18 -13.02 1.26
N ASN A 225 -37.07 -12.03 1.38
CA ASN A 225 -37.87 -11.56 0.26
C ASN A 225 -36.99 -11.06 -0.89
N GLU A 226 -36.01 -10.22 -0.59
CA GLU A 226 -35.08 -9.69 -1.60
C GLU A 226 -34.25 -10.79 -2.27
N GLN A 227 -33.75 -11.75 -1.49
CA GLN A 227 -32.90 -12.83 -1.99
C GLN A 227 -33.66 -13.84 -2.85
N PHE A 228 -34.84 -14.28 -2.44
CA PHE A 228 -35.50 -15.45 -3.06
C PHE A 228 -36.66 -15.11 -4.00
N LEU A 229 -37.36 -13.98 -3.84
CA LEU A 229 -38.44 -13.61 -4.76
C LEU A 229 -37.92 -13.21 -6.14
N ALA A 230 -36.69 -12.68 -6.23
CA ALA A 230 -36.06 -12.32 -7.49
C ALA A 230 -35.76 -13.55 -8.37
N ASP A 231 -35.41 -14.67 -7.73
CA ASP A 231 -34.84 -15.85 -8.39
C ASP A 231 -35.85 -16.96 -8.71
N LYS A 232 -37.15 -16.75 -8.41
CA LYS A 232 -38.25 -17.69 -8.67
C LYS A 232 -38.18 -19.03 -7.91
N GLU A 233 -37.37 -19.15 -6.86
CA GLU A 233 -37.28 -20.35 -6.00
C GLU A 233 -38.39 -20.38 -4.92
N MET A 234 -39.66 -20.32 -5.35
CA MET A 234 -40.79 -20.15 -4.43
C MET A 234 -40.97 -21.32 -3.44
N ASN A 235 -40.62 -22.55 -3.82
CA ASN A 235 -40.77 -23.72 -2.94
C ASN A 235 -39.81 -23.67 -1.76
N PHE A 236 -38.52 -23.37 -2.02
CA PHE A 236 -37.51 -23.24 -0.97
C PHE A 236 -37.81 -22.04 -0.07
N TYR A 237 -38.21 -20.91 -0.68
CA TYR A 237 -38.65 -19.72 0.06
C TYR A 237 -39.79 -20.03 1.04
N ASN A 238 -40.85 -20.72 0.58
CA ASN A 238 -41.98 -21.09 1.44
C ASN A 238 -41.56 -22.02 2.58
N GLU A 239 -40.65 -22.97 2.33
CA GLU A 239 -40.11 -23.85 3.36
C GLU A 239 -39.33 -23.07 4.42
N VAL A 240 -38.40 -22.20 3.99
CA VAL A 240 -37.59 -21.37 4.89
C VAL A 240 -38.47 -20.42 5.69
N MET A 241 -39.43 -19.76 5.05
CA MET A 241 -40.38 -18.88 5.73
C MET A 241 -41.24 -19.62 6.75
N GLY A 242 -41.67 -20.84 6.45
CA GLY A 242 -42.35 -21.70 7.42
C GLY A 242 -41.49 -22.00 8.65
N LYS A 243 -40.19 -22.29 8.44
CA LYS A 243 -39.22 -22.47 9.55
C LYS A 243 -39.02 -21.18 10.34
N VAL A 244 -38.93 -20.03 9.68
CA VAL A 244 -38.79 -18.70 10.32
C VAL A 244 -40.00 -18.37 11.19
N GLN A 245 -41.22 -18.54 10.67
CA GLN A 245 -42.45 -18.29 11.43
C GLN A 245 -42.52 -19.20 12.67
N LYS A 246 -42.40 -20.52 12.48
CA LYS A 246 -42.47 -21.50 13.57
C LYS A 246 -41.43 -21.26 14.65
N SER A 247 -40.17 -21.02 14.25
CA SER A 247 -39.08 -20.78 15.21
C SER A 247 -39.24 -19.43 15.93
N SER A 248 -39.75 -18.40 15.26
CA SER A 248 -40.01 -17.08 15.87
C SER A 248 -41.13 -17.13 16.91
N GLU A 249 -42.18 -17.91 16.68
CA GLU A 249 -43.26 -18.11 17.65
C GLU A 249 -42.73 -18.79 18.92
N ILE A 250 -41.91 -19.83 18.76
CA ILE A 250 -41.23 -20.50 19.88
C ILE A 250 -40.30 -19.51 20.60
N TRP A 251 -39.55 -18.69 19.86
CA TRP A 251 -38.65 -17.70 20.44
C TRP A 251 -39.38 -16.65 21.29
N LEU A 252 -40.56 -16.22 20.87
CA LEU A 252 -41.36 -15.21 21.59
C LEU A 252 -41.94 -15.73 22.91
N THR A 253 -42.12 -17.05 23.07
CA THR A 253 -42.61 -17.63 24.33
C THR A 253 -41.51 -17.86 25.37
N MET A 254 -40.24 -17.79 24.96
CA MET A 254 -39.10 -17.95 25.87
C MET A 254 -38.92 -16.73 26.78
N THR A 255 -38.41 -16.97 27.99
CA THR A 255 -37.98 -15.93 28.91
C THR A 255 -36.73 -15.22 28.38
N ASP A 256 -36.45 -14.02 28.87
CA ASP A 256 -35.30 -13.24 28.38
C ASP A 256 -33.95 -13.88 28.75
N GLU A 257 -33.89 -14.58 29.89
CA GLU A 257 -32.71 -15.37 30.29
C GLU A 257 -32.45 -16.53 29.32
N GLU A 258 -33.50 -17.28 28.96
CA GLU A 258 -33.39 -18.37 27.99
C GLU A 258 -33.02 -17.86 26.59
N LYS A 259 -33.56 -16.72 26.16
CA LYS A 259 -33.19 -16.08 24.89
C LYS A 259 -31.71 -15.71 24.87
N LEU A 260 -31.20 -15.11 25.94
CA LEU A 260 -29.78 -14.77 26.04
C LEU A 260 -28.90 -16.03 25.94
N GLU A 261 -29.29 -17.11 26.63
CA GLU A 261 -28.53 -18.36 26.62
C GLU A 261 -28.53 -19.01 25.22
N VAL A 262 -29.70 -19.14 24.58
CA VAL A 262 -29.81 -19.73 23.24
C VAL A 262 -29.09 -18.86 22.21
N TRP A 263 -29.20 -17.53 22.29
CA TRP A 263 -28.47 -16.62 21.42
C TRP A 263 -26.96 -16.83 21.51
N ALA A 264 -26.41 -16.84 22.73
CA ALA A 264 -24.97 -17.05 22.95
C ALA A 264 -24.51 -18.44 22.49
N ARG A 265 -25.33 -19.47 22.69
CA ARG A 265 -25.05 -20.84 22.26
C ARG A 265 -24.99 -20.95 20.74
N GLU A 266 -25.97 -20.37 20.04
CA GLU A 266 -26.05 -20.42 18.59
C GLU A 266 -24.96 -19.60 17.92
N LEU A 267 -24.65 -18.41 18.44
CA LEU A 267 -23.54 -17.60 17.95
C LEU A 267 -22.21 -18.36 18.05
N ARG A 268 -21.97 -19.04 19.17
CA ARG A 268 -20.79 -19.89 19.35
C ARG A 268 -20.79 -21.10 18.40
N SER A 269 -21.93 -21.78 18.26
CA SER A 269 -22.09 -22.94 17.37
C SER A 269 -21.83 -22.58 15.91
N VAL A 270 -22.42 -21.48 15.42
CA VAL A 270 -22.20 -20.96 14.06
C VAL A 270 -20.72 -20.61 13.86
N ALA A 271 -20.11 -19.88 14.81
CA ALA A 271 -18.70 -19.52 14.72
C ALA A 271 -17.78 -20.75 14.69
N GLN A 272 -18.05 -21.76 15.52
CA GLN A 272 -17.28 -23.01 15.55
C GLN A 272 -17.41 -23.78 14.24
N GLN A 273 -18.62 -23.86 13.66
CA GLN A 273 -18.83 -24.51 12.37
C GLN A 273 -18.17 -23.76 11.21
N ALA A 274 -18.15 -22.42 11.27
CA ALA A 274 -17.48 -21.60 10.27
C ALA A 274 -15.95 -21.73 10.33
N LEU A 275 -15.39 -21.93 11.52
CA LEU A 275 -13.94 -22.08 11.70
C LEU A 275 -13.42 -23.49 11.36
N GLN A 276 -14.24 -24.53 11.54
CA GLN A 276 -13.82 -25.94 11.35
C GLN A 276 -12.53 -26.29 12.11
N ASP A 277 -11.43 -26.52 11.39
CA ASP A 277 -10.09 -26.85 11.89
C ASP A 277 -9.21 -25.62 12.17
N ILE A 278 -9.66 -24.42 11.77
CA ILE A 278 -8.89 -23.18 11.88
C ILE A 278 -9.07 -22.59 13.28
N SER A 279 -7.97 -22.37 14.01
CA SER A 279 -8.03 -21.70 15.31
C SER A 279 -8.19 -20.18 15.15
N LEU A 280 -8.66 -19.51 16.20
CA LEU A 280 -8.67 -18.04 16.23
C LEU A 280 -7.26 -17.42 16.09
N PHE A 281 -6.24 -18.16 16.53
CA PHE A 281 -4.85 -17.76 16.36
C PHE A 281 -4.42 -17.78 14.89
N ASP A 282 -4.84 -18.80 14.14
CA ASP A 282 -4.59 -18.90 12.70
C ASP A 282 -5.32 -17.78 11.94
N LEU A 283 -6.55 -17.46 12.35
CA LEU A 283 -7.31 -16.35 11.79
C LEU A 283 -6.61 -15.01 12.02
N LYS A 284 -6.10 -14.76 13.24
CA LYS A 284 -5.32 -13.56 13.57
C LYS A 284 -4.04 -13.47 12.74
N ASN A 285 -3.39 -14.61 12.49
CA ASN A 285 -2.14 -14.68 11.74
C ASN A 285 -2.33 -14.96 10.24
N ARG A 286 -3.55 -14.82 9.72
CA ARG A 286 -3.89 -15.06 8.30
C ARG A 286 -2.93 -14.37 7.36
N ASP A 287 -2.68 -13.08 7.56
CA ASP A 287 -1.89 -12.28 6.63
C ASP A 287 -0.41 -12.69 6.63
N VAL A 288 0.10 -13.14 7.78
CA VAL A 288 1.45 -13.68 7.92
C VAL A 288 1.57 -15.02 7.21
N TYR A 289 0.59 -15.91 7.43
CA TYR A 289 0.50 -17.21 6.74
C TYR A 289 0.44 -17.04 5.23
N VAL A 290 -0.50 -16.23 4.73
CA VAL A 290 -0.67 -15.94 3.29
C VAL A 290 0.61 -15.39 2.67
N ARG A 291 1.30 -14.47 3.36
CA ARG A 291 2.56 -13.90 2.87
C ARG A 291 3.65 -14.96 2.77
N LYS A 292 3.78 -15.82 3.78
CA LYS A 292 4.78 -16.89 3.83
C LYS A 292 4.54 -17.92 2.74
N GLU A 293 3.30 -18.36 2.57
CA GLU A 293 2.89 -19.32 1.53
C GLU A 293 3.06 -18.75 0.12
N ALA A 294 2.67 -17.49 -0.09
CA ALA A 294 2.85 -16.83 -1.39
C ALA A 294 4.34 -16.72 -1.77
N LYS A 295 5.22 -16.37 -0.81
CA LYS A 295 6.67 -16.36 -1.03
C LYS A 295 7.19 -17.77 -1.39
N ARG A 296 6.73 -18.81 -0.68
CA ARG A 296 7.13 -20.20 -0.96
C ARG A 296 6.71 -20.63 -2.37
N GLN A 297 5.47 -20.34 -2.78
CA GLN A 297 4.97 -20.70 -4.11
C GLN A 297 5.75 -20.00 -5.24
N VAL A 298 6.12 -18.73 -5.06
CA VAL A 298 6.93 -18.00 -6.04
C VAL A 298 8.33 -18.60 -6.14
N PHE A 299 8.95 -18.91 -5.00
CA PHE A 299 10.26 -19.56 -4.97
C PHE A 299 10.26 -20.95 -5.61
N GLU A 300 9.25 -21.77 -5.34
CA GLU A 300 9.07 -23.08 -5.98
C GLU A 300 8.89 -22.96 -7.50
N ALA A 301 8.11 -21.98 -7.96
CA ALA A 301 7.91 -21.73 -9.39
C ALA A 301 9.20 -21.24 -10.09
N ASP A 302 9.96 -20.34 -9.45
CA ASP A 302 11.24 -19.87 -9.98
C ASP A 302 12.27 -21.01 -10.08
N ASN A 303 12.29 -21.93 -9.11
CA ASN A 303 13.17 -23.10 -9.16
C ASN A 303 12.76 -24.09 -10.27
N GLN A 304 11.46 -24.24 -10.53
CA GLN A 304 10.97 -25.11 -11.60
C GLN A 304 11.28 -24.54 -12.99
N GLU A 305 11.09 -23.23 -13.20
CA GLU A 305 11.47 -22.54 -14.45
C GLU A 305 12.98 -22.63 -14.74
N ASN A 306 13.83 -22.67 -13.71
CA ASN A 306 15.28 -22.83 -13.88
C ASN A 306 15.70 -24.27 -14.21
N ASN A 307 14.96 -25.27 -13.76
CA ASN A 307 15.24 -26.67 -14.07
C ASN A 307 14.80 -27.06 -15.50
N ASP A 308 13.65 -26.56 -15.97
CA ASP A 308 13.14 -26.89 -17.32
C ASP A 308 13.99 -26.28 -18.45
N ASN A 309 14.79 -25.25 -18.18
CA ASN A 309 15.70 -24.65 -19.18
C ASN A 309 17.04 -25.37 -19.33
N ASN A 310 17.34 -26.39 -18.50
CA ASN A 310 18.59 -27.15 -18.57
C ASN A 310 18.46 -28.50 -19.30
N ASP A 311 17.27 -28.89 -19.75
CA ASP A 311 17.02 -30.22 -20.34
C ASP A 311 16.84 -30.21 -21.88
N ASP A 312 17.10 -29.08 -22.55
CA ASP A 312 16.93 -28.93 -24.01
C ASP A 312 18.28 -28.73 -24.74
N SER A 313 19.37 -29.29 -24.18
CA SER A 313 20.73 -29.21 -24.74
C SER A 313 21.36 -30.59 -24.91
N ASN A 314 20.66 -31.50 -25.59
CA ASN A 314 21.24 -32.69 -26.18
C ASN A 314 20.43 -33.11 -27.42
N ASP A 315 20.63 -32.43 -28.56
CA ASP A 315 20.62 -33.10 -29.87
C ASP A 315 21.41 -32.29 -30.91
N ASP A 316 22.53 -32.90 -31.30
CA ASP A 316 23.45 -32.69 -32.42
C ASP A 316 23.24 -31.54 -33.41
N SER A 317 24.28 -30.71 -33.61
CA SER A 317 25.14 -30.81 -34.80
C SER A 317 26.32 -29.85 -34.76
N ASP A 318 27.49 -30.42 -35.05
CA ASP A 318 28.72 -29.79 -35.55
C ASP A 318 28.45 -28.52 -36.39
N ASP A 319 29.09 -27.40 -36.04
CA ASP A 319 30.17 -26.89 -36.89
C ASP A 319 30.94 -25.72 -36.25
N ASN A 320 32.24 -25.76 -36.52
CA ASN A 320 33.27 -24.79 -36.19
C ASN A 320 32.86 -23.32 -36.42
N ASP A 321 33.19 -22.42 -35.50
CA ASP A 321 34.20 -21.40 -35.83
C ASP A 321 34.76 -20.72 -34.58
N ALA A 322 36.08 -20.60 -34.59
CA ALA A 322 36.85 -19.93 -33.56
C ALA A 322 36.70 -18.42 -33.73
N ASN A 323 36.33 -17.69 -32.67
CA ASN A 323 36.90 -16.37 -32.52
C ASN A 323 36.99 -15.91 -31.06
N ASN A 324 38.24 -15.74 -30.66
CA ASN A 324 38.68 -15.08 -29.44
C ASN A 324 38.11 -13.66 -29.36
N ASN A 325 37.60 -13.30 -28.17
CA ASN A 325 37.97 -12.03 -27.58
C ASN A 325 37.81 -12.08 -26.06
N GLU A 326 38.97 -12.10 -25.40
CA GLU A 326 39.16 -11.73 -24.02
C GLU A 326 38.63 -10.30 -23.78
N SER A 327 37.84 -10.14 -22.73
CA SER A 327 37.88 -8.91 -21.93
C SER A 327 37.38 -9.25 -20.54
N ASP A 328 38.36 -9.44 -19.67
CA ASP A 328 38.25 -9.35 -18.22
C ASP A 328 37.47 -8.10 -17.78
N GLY A 329 36.73 -8.26 -16.68
CA GLY A 329 36.00 -7.19 -16.02
C GLY A 329 35.14 -7.72 -14.88
N GLU A 330 35.79 -8.38 -13.92
CA GLU A 330 35.23 -8.60 -12.58
C GLU A 330 34.80 -7.27 -11.97
N ASP A 331 33.53 -7.17 -11.56
CA ASP A 331 33.16 -6.49 -10.31
C ASP A 331 31.73 -6.90 -9.93
N GLY A 332 31.66 -8.06 -9.27
CA GLY A 332 30.51 -8.47 -8.50
C GLY A 332 30.43 -7.65 -7.22
N LYS A 333 29.32 -6.91 -7.07
CA LYS A 333 28.62 -6.55 -5.82
C LYS A 333 27.71 -5.37 -6.14
N ASP A 334 26.50 -5.65 -6.57
CA ASP A 334 25.43 -4.68 -6.36
C ASP A 334 24.25 -5.40 -5.73
N SER A 335 24.07 -5.02 -4.47
CA SER A 335 23.15 -5.56 -3.51
C SER A 335 21.71 -5.56 -4.02
N ASP A 336 21.11 -6.74 -4.07
CA ASP A 336 19.69 -6.90 -3.78
C ASP A 336 19.45 -6.44 -2.33
N LYS A 337 19.38 -5.12 -2.15
CA LYS A 337 18.65 -4.54 -1.03
C LYS A 337 17.17 -4.67 -1.38
N ASP A 338 16.68 -5.89 -1.22
CA ASP A 338 15.30 -6.04 -0.77
C ASP A 338 15.15 -5.13 0.44
N PHE A 339 14.28 -4.12 0.31
CA PHE A 339 13.70 -3.42 1.44
C PHE A 339 12.78 -4.41 2.17
N ASP A 340 13.35 -5.49 2.68
CA ASP A 340 12.80 -6.20 3.81
C ASP A 340 13.07 -5.25 4.98
N TYR A 341 12.08 -4.42 5.29
CA TYR A 341 12.08 -3.80 6.61
C TYR A 341 12.08 -4.97 7.59
N ASN A 342 13.24 -5.23 8.18
CA ASN A 342 13.40 -6.18 9.27
C ASN A 342 12.33 -5.81 10.30
N HIS A 343 11.30 -6.65 10.42
CA HIS A 343 10.25 -6.45 11.42
C HIS A 343 10.89 -6.36 12.82
N GLU A 344 12.02 -7.04 13.01
CA GLU A 344 12.88 -6.96 14.20
C GLU A 344 13.54 -5.59 14.41
N GLU A 345 13.95 -4.87 13.36
CA GLU A 345 14.50 -3.50 13.49
C GLU A 345 13.39 -2.49 13.78
N LEU A 346 12.22 -2.63 13.16
CA LEU A 346 11.07 -1.76 13.45
C LEU A 346 10.54 -2.00 14.88
N GLU A 347 10.56 -3.23 15.36
CA GLU A 347 10.16 -3.59 16.72
C GLU A 347 11.21 -3.15 17.76
N ALA A 348 12.51 -3.24 17.44
CA ALA A 348 13.57 -2.69 18.27
C ALA A 348 13.53 -1.16 18.36
N VAL A 349 13.23 -0.46 17.24
CA VAL A 349 13.06 0.99 17.23
C VAL A 349 11.80 1.40 18.00
N ALA A 350 10.70 0.65 17.88
CA ALA A 350 9.49 0.89 18.66
C ALA A 350 9.72 0.66 20.16
N GLN A 351 10.44 -0.40 20.56
CA GLN A 351 10.81 -0.64 21.95
C GLN A 351 11.77 0.43 22.50
N ALA A 352 12.72 0.92 21.70
CA ALA A 352 13.61 2.00 22.11
C ALA A 352 12.85 3.31 22.38
N VAL A 353 11.88 3.66 21.53
CA VAL A 353 11.04 4.86 21.70
C VAL A 353 10.12 4.77 22.92
N VAL A 354 9.63 3.57 23.26
CA VAL A 354 8.85 3.35 24.50
C VAL A 354 9.74 3.47 25.74
N ASN A 355 10.95 2.89 25.71
CA ASN A 355 11.88 2.92 26.83
C ASN A 355 12.48 4.32 27.11
N ASP A 356 12.61 5.17 26.10
CA ASP A 356 13.07 6.55 26.29
C ASP A 356 11.96 7.44 26.92
N ASN A 357 10.68 7.17 26.63
CA ASN A 357 9.57 7.88 27.27
C ASN A 357 9.36 7.51 28.76
N GLU A 358 9.81 6.32 29.20
CA GLU A 358 9.73 5.92 30.61
C GLU A 358 10.83 6.55 31.48
N LYS A 359 11.97 6.95 30.90
CA LYS A 359 13.06 7.60 31.64
C LYS A 359 12.77 9.06 32.00
N ASP A 360 11.93 9.73 31.21
CA ASP A 360 11.54 11.12 31.46
C ASP A 360 10.39 11.26 32.47
N ASN A 361 9.86 10.14 32.99
CA ASN A 361 8.74 10.11 33.94
C ASN A 361 9.14 9.64 35.34
N VAL A 362 10.44 9.72 35.68
CA VAL A 362 10.92 9.48 37.05
C VAL A 362 10.66 10.73 37.89
N ASP A 363 9.64 10.63 38.73
CA ASP A 363 9.22 11.63 39.71
C ASP A 363 10.38 12.07 40.62
N PRO A 364 10.74 13.37 40.68
CA PRO A 364 11.78 13.88 41.56
C PRO A 364 11.20 14.08 42.97
N GLN A 365 10.77 13.00 43.61
CA GLN A 365 10.45 13.00 45.04
C GLN A 365 10.95 11.70 45.67
N ILE A 366 12.19 11.73 46.15
CA ILE A 366 12.68 11.17 47.43
C ILE A 366 14.18 11.50 47.48
N MET A 367 14.47 12.71 47.93
CA MET A 367 15.71 13.02 48.66
C MET A 367 15.36 14.14 49.64
N ASN A 368 14.85 13.73 50.79
CA ASN A 368 15.10 14.33 52.11
C ASN A 368 14.53 13.41 53.20
#